data_AF-D2R5J4-F1
#
_entry.id   AF-D2R5J4-F1
#
_cell.length_a   1.000
_cell.length_b   1.000
_cell.length_c   1.000
_cell.angle_alpha   90.00
_cell.angle_beta   90.00
_cell.angle_gamma   90.00
#
_symmetry.space_group_name_H-M   'P 1'
#
loop_
_entity.id
_entity.type
_entity.pdbx_description
1 polymer ?
#
loop_
_entity_poly.entity_id
_entity_poly.type
_entity_poly.pdbx_seq_one_letter_code
_entity_poly.pdbx_strand_id
1 'polypeptide(L)'
;MKFAYFSDEMGQLSQAFGKLNECFHEVRSHWNDAAAHDFEREHLQPIAPQLKLLMNSMQRFGDVVRQMHQELDDPARHESMGD
;
A
#
# COMPACT_ATOMS: atom_id res chain seq x y z
N MET A 1 -5.13 -3.64 -17.73
CA MET A 1 -5.44 -2.24 -17.31
C MET A 1 -5.87 -2.08 -15.83
N LYS A 2 -6.12 -3.15 -15.04
CA LYS A 2 -6.54 -3.01 -13.62
C LYS A 2 -5.42 -2.81 -12.60
N PHE A 3 -4.18 -3.19 -12.90
CA PHE A 3 -3.08 -3.15 -11.92
C PHE A 3 -2.54 -1.72 -11.66
N ALA A 4 -2.55 -0.88 -12.69
CA ALA A 4 -2.18 0.54 -12.56
C ALA A 4 -3.11 1.30 -11.60
N TYR A 5 -4.41 0.99 -11.64
CA TYR A 5 -5.46 1.44 -10.70
C TYR A 5 -5.38 0.77 -9.32
N PHE A 6 -4.26 0.19 -8.93
CA PHE A 6 -4.06 -0.15 -7.51
C PHE A 6 -2.80 0.53 -7.00
N SER A 7 -1.77 0.64 -7.84
CA SER A 7 -0.58 1.43 -7.55
C SER A 7 -0.90 2.91 -7.30
N ASP A 8 -1.80 3.51 -8.07
CA ASP A 8 -2.09 4.95 -7.95
C ASP A 8 -2.86 5.28 -6.66
N GLU A 9 -3.82 4.44 -6.29
CA GLU A 9 -4.68 4.52 -5.11
C GLU A 9 -3.86 4.31 -3.84
N MET A 10 -2.90 3.37 -3.89
CA MET A 10 -1.95 3.18 -2.79
C MET A 10 -1.02 4.38 -2.62
N GLY A 11 -0.62 5.02 -3.71
CA GLY A 11 0.11 6.29 -3.67
C GLY A 11 -0.71 7.40 -3.00
N GLN A 12 -1.99 7.53 -3.37
CA GLN A 12 -2.91 8.50 -2.76
C GLN A 12 -3.13 8.23 -1.27
N LEU A 13 -3.29 6.97 -0.87
CA LEU A 13 -3.46 6.59 0.53
C LEU A 13 -2.22 6.92 1.37
N SER A 14 -1.03 6.67 0.83
CA SER A 14 0.24 7.07 1.46
C SER A 14 0.36 8.59 1.62
N GLN A 15 -0.02 9.35 0.59
CA GLN A 15 -0.02 10.82 0.67
C GLN A 15 -1.03 11.34 1.68
N ALA A 16 -2.24 10.77 1.71
CA ALA A 16 -3.27 11.15 2.66
C ALA A 16 -2.83 10.91 4.11
N PHE A 17 -2.18 9.76 4.38
CA PHE A 17 -1.62 9.49 5.70
C PHE A 17 -0.45 10.41 6.05
N GLY A 18 0.38 10.78 5.08
CA GLY A 18 1.42 11.81 5.26
C GLY A 18 0.82 13.15 5.70
N LYS A 19 -0.18 13.65 4.96
CA LYS A 19 -0.89 14.89 5.30
C LYS A 19 -1.55 14.85 6.67
N LEU A 20 -2.14 13.71 7.04
CA LEU A 20 -2.74 13.52 8.36
C LEU A 20 -1.70 13.69 9.47
N ASN A 21 -0.52 13.09 9.32
CA ASN A 21 0.57 13.24 10.29
C ASN A 21 1.09 14.68 10.36
N GLU A 22 1.27 15.33 9.21
CA GLU A 22 1.70 16.74 9.14
C GLU A 22 0.70 17.64 9.87
N CYS A 23 -0.59 17.56 9.54
CA CYS A 23 -1.63 18.35 10.21
C CYS A 23 -1.70 18.04 11.71
N PHE A 24 -1.56 16.77 12.12
CA PHE A 24 -1.52 16.43 13.53
C PHE A 24 -0.31 17.04 14.24
N HIS A 25 0.87 17.02 13.61
CA HIS A 25 2.07 17.64 14.17
C HIS A 25 1.92 19.16 14.33
N GLU A 26 1.30 19.83 13.37
CA GLU A 26 0.99 21.26 13.45
C GLU A 26 0.04 21.54 14.61
N VAL A 27 -1.07 20.79 14.70
CA VAL A 27 -2.06 20.96 15.77
C VAL A 27 -1.46 20.65 17.15
N ARG A 28 -0.54 19.69 17.25
CA ARG A 28 0.12 19.31 18.51
C ARG A 28 0.89 20.47 19.16
N SER A 29 1.36 21.44 18.37
CA SER A 29 2.00 22.64 18.93
C SER A 29 1.06 23.47 19.82
N HIS A 30 -0.25 23.34 19.63
CA HIS A 30 -1.29 24.03 20.39
C HIS A 30 -2.14 23.06 21.24
N TRP A 31 -2.19 21.78 20.87
CA TRP A 31 -2.95 20.72 21.54
C TRP A 31 -2.01 19.58 21.95
N ASN A 32 -1.44 19.68 23.16
CA ASN A 32 -0.44 18.74 23.68
C ASN A 32 -0.84 18.14 25.04
N ASP A 33 -2.13 17.93 25.24
CA ASP A 33 -2.67 17.33 26.46
C ASP A 33 -2.74 15.80 26.36
N ALA A 34 -3.30 15.16 27.39
CA ALA A 34 -3.50 13.73 27.44
C ALA A 34 -4.38 13.21 26.29
N ALA A 35 -5.40 13.98 25.87
CA ALA A 35 -6.27 13.59 24.78
C ALA A 35 -5.53 13.57 23.43
N ALA A 36 -4.62 14.52 23.21
CA ALA A 36 -3.75 14.50 22.03
C ALA A 36 -2.83 13.27 22.01
N HIS A 37 -2.26 12.90 23.17
CA HIS A 37 -1.40 11.71 23.28
C HIS A 37 -2.17 10.41 23.08
N ASP A 38 -3.38 10.31 23.64
CA ASP A 38 -4.24 9.15 23.48
C ASP A 38 -4.70 9.02 22.01
N PHE A 39 -5.07 10.13 21.36
CA PHE A 39 -5.40 10.14 19.93
C PHE A 39 -4.24 9.63 19.06
N GLU A 40 -3.02 10.13 19.29
CA GLU A 40 -1.84 9.67 18.57
C GLU A 40 -1.60 8.17 18.74
N ARG A 41 -1.64 7.69 19.99
CA ARG A 41 -1.37 6.30 20.35
C ARG A 41 -2.43 5.35 19.80
N GLU A 42 -3.70 5.71 19.93
CA GLU A 42 -4.83 4.83 19.63
C GLU A 42 -5.25 4.85 18.18
N HIS A 43 -5.02 5.96 17.47
CA HIS A 43 -5.49 6.14 16.10
C HIS A 43 -4.38 6.34 15.08
N LEU A 44 -3.38 7.20 15.33
CA LEU A 44 -2.35 7.49 14.32
C LEU A 44 -1.26 6.43 14.23
N GLN A 45 -0.68 6.04 15.37
CA GLN A 45 0.40 5.05 15.42
C GLN A 45 0.01 3.68 14.80
N PRO A 46 -1.21 3.17 14.97
CA PRO A 46 -1.60 1.89 14.38
C PRO A 46 -1.75 1.92 12.85
N ILE A 47 -2.01 3.09 12.24
CA ILE A 47 -2.25 3.19 10.79
C ILE A 47 -0.96 2.93 10.01
N ALA A 48 0.18 3.46 10.45
CA ALA A 48 1.46 3.32 9.76
C ALA A 48 1.87 1.86 9.46
N PRO A 49 1.90 0.93 10.43
CA PRO A 49 2.25 -0.47 10.16
C PRO A 49 1.20 -1.18 9.29
N GLN A 50 -0.09 -0.85 9.44
CA GLN A 50 -1.16 -1.44 8.62
C GLN A 50 -1.05 -1.00 7.15
N LEU A 51 -0.78 0.28 6.92
CA LEU A 51 -0.57 0.82 5.59
C LEU A 51 0.64 0.18 4.91
N LYS A 52 1.75 0.03 5.65
CA LYS A 52 2.94 -0.68 5.15
C LYS A 52 2.64 -2.13 4.78
N LEU A 53 1.88 -2.84 5.62
CA LEU A 53 1.46 -4.21 5.34
C LEU A 53 0.60 -4.29 4.07
N LEU A 54 -0.34 -3.37 3.91
CA LEU A 54 -1.20 -3.28 2.73
C LEU A 54 -0.37 -3.02 1.47
N MET A 55 0.54 -2.04 1.49
CA MET A 55 1.42 -1.73 0.35
C MET A 55 2.25 -2.94 -0.08
N ASN A 56 2.86 -3.64 0.88
CA ASN A 56 3.65 -4.84 0.61
C ASN A 56 2.79 -5.96 0.01
N SER A 57 1.55 -6.11 0.49
CA SER A 57 0.63 -7.16 0.01
C SER A 57 0.17 -6.87 -1.42
N MET A 58 -0.12 -5.60 -1.73
CA MET A 58 -0.49 -5.16 -3.08
C MET A 58 0.65 -5.29 -4.08
N GLN A 59 1.89 -4.99 -3.66
CA GLN A 59 3.07 -5.21 -4.50
C GLN A 59 3.23 -6.69 -4.86
N ARG A 60 3.15 -7.58 -3.87
CA ARG A 60 3.22 -9.04 -4.10
C ARG A 60 2.11 -9.54 -5.01
N PHE A 61 0.88 -9.07 -4.78
CA PHE A 61 -0.25 -9.39 -5.65
C PHE A 61 0.03 -8.99 -7.11
N GLY A 62 0.64 -7.84 -7.32
CA GLY A 62 1.07 -7.40 -8.64
C GLY A 62 2.09 -8.25 -9.34
N ASP A 63 3.11 -8.67 -8.59
CA ASP A 63 4.14 -9.52 -9.13
C ASP A 63 3.56 -10.88 -9.56
N VAL A 64 2.65 -11.45 -8.76
CA VAL A 64 1.93 -12.69 -9.11
C VAL A 64 1.06 -12.50 -10.35
N VAL A 65 0.27 -11.43 -10.42
CA VAL A 65 -0.60 -11.16 -11.58
C VAL A 65 0.21 -10.91 -12.86
N ARG A 66 1.37 -10.25 -12.74
CA ARG A 66 2.29 -10.03 -13.86
C ARG A 66 2.89 -11.34 -14.33
N GLN A 67 3.34 -12.19 -13.41
CA GLN A 67 3.87 -13.51 -13.73
C GLN A 67 2.83 -14.37 -14.45
N MET A 68 1.59 -14.40 -13.95
CA MET A 68 0.50 -15.15 -14.60
C MET A 68 0.21 -14.66 -16.01
N HIS A 69 0.21 -13.34 -16.26
CA HIS A 69 0.06 -12.82 -17.63
C HIS A 69 1.21 -13.26 -18.52
N GLN A 70 2.46 -13.20 -18.05
CA GLN A 70 3.62 -13.65 -18.82
C GLN A 70 3.56 -15.14 -19.14
N GLU A 71 3.10 -15.98 -18.20
CA GLU A 71 2.94 -17.43 -18.41
C GLU A 71 1.81 -17.75 -19.40
N LEU A 72 0.77 -16.93 -19.48
CA LEU A 72 -0.35 -17.09 -20.43
C LEU A 72 -0.02 -16.55 -21.84
N ASP A 73 0.80 -15.50 -21.93
CA ASP A 73 1.23 -14.89 -23.19
C ASP A 73 2.44 -15.62 -23.83
N ASP A 74 2.97 -16.68 -23.22
CA ASP A 74 4.09 -17.48 -23.74
C ASP A 74 3.60 -18.77 -24.43
N PRO A 75 3.34 -18.77 -25.76
CA PRO A 75 2.93 -19.96 -26.50
C PRO A 75 4.04 -21.03 -26.63
N ALA A 76 5.29 -20.72 -26.27
CA ALA A 76 6.44 -21.59 -26.59
C ALA A 76 6.64 -22.77 -25.63
N ARG A 77 5.87 -22.86 -24.53
CA ARG A 77 6.02 -23.96 -23.54
C ARG A 77 5.26 -25.24 -23.87
N HIS A 78 4.38 -25.25 -24.87
CA HIS A 78 3.55 -26.42 -25.21
C HIS A 78 4.09 -27.30 -26.36
N GLU A 79 5.18 -26.94 -27.04
CA GLU A 79 5.67 -27.67 -28.23
C GLU A 79 7.01 -28.42 -28.06
N SER A 80 7.66 -28.41 -26.89
CA SER A 80 8.95 -29.12 -26.67
C SER A 80 8.83 -30.48 -25.97
N MET A 81 7.63 -31.07 -25.93
CA MET A 81 7.42 -32.40 -25.33
C MET A 81 6.62 -33.29 -26.29
N GLY A 82 7.18 -33.49 -27.48
CA GLY A 82 6.57 -34.28 -28.55
C GLY A 82 7.50 -34.43 -29.75
N ASP A 83 8.71 -34.96 -29.52
CA ASP A 83 9.46 -35.75 -30.53
C ASP A 83 9.78 -37.11 -29.89
#